data_AF-A3V0R8-F1
#
_entry.id   AF-A3V0R8-F1
#
_cell.length_a   1.000
_cell.length_b   1.000
_cell.length_c   1.000
_cell.angle_alpha   90.00
_cell.angle_beta   90.00
_cell.angle_gamma   90.00
#
_symmetry.space_group_name_H-M   'P 1'
#
loop_
_entity.id
_entity.type
_entity.pdbx_description
1 polymer ?
#
loop_
_entity_poly.entity_id
_entity_poly.type
_entity_poly.pdbx_seq_one_letter_code
_entity_poly.pdbx_strand_id
1 'polypeptide(L)' 'MKAFIFAVIFAGVVAVGAASVLQDSFQQPSYSAYATEGARVGEPGANLYAY' A
#
# COMPACT_ATOMS: atom_id res chain seq x y z
N MET A 1 -14.83 -9.95 35.33
CA MET A 1 -13.90 -10.63 34.40
C MET A 1 -14.43 -10.78 32.97
N LYS A 2 -15.71 -11.13 32.75
CA LYS A 2 -16.29 -11.26 31.39
C LYS A 2 -16.08 -10.02 30.50
N ALA A 3 -16.32 -8.82 31.03
CA ALA A 3 -16.12 -7.57 30.30
C ALA A 3 -14.67 -7.36 29.83
N PHE A 4 -13.68 -7.73 30.67
CA PHE A 4 -12.27 -7.65 30.31
C PHE A 4 -11.92 -8.62 29.18
N ILE A 5 -12.45 -9.85 29.23
CA ILE A 5 -12.26 -10.84 28.15
C ILE A 5 -12.84 -10.31 26.83
N PHE A 6 -14.05 -9.74 26.85
CA PHE A 6 -14.64 -9.15 25.65
C PHE A 6 -13.83 -7.97 25.11
N ALA A 7 -13.26 -7.13 25.98
CA ALA A 7 -12.40 -6.02 25.56
C ALA A 7 -11.14 -6.51 24.85
N VAL A 8 -10.49 -7.57 25.36
CA VAL A 8 -9.30 -8.17 24.72
C VAL A 8 -9.65 -8.76 23.36
N ILE A 9 -10.76 -9.50 23.26
CA ILE A 9 -11.22 -10.07 21.98
C ILE A 9 -11.51 -8.95 20.98
N PHE A 10 -12.23 -7.91 21.39
CA PHE A 10 -12.55 -6.78 20.53
C PHE A 10 -11.29 -6.07 20.02
N ALA A 11 -10.32 -5.81 20.91
CA ALA A 11 -9.04 -5.22 20.52
C ALA A 11 -8.29 -6.08 19.48
N GLY A 12 -8.30 -7.40 19.66
CA GLY A 12 -7.71 -8.34 18.70
C GLY A 12 -8.38 -8.26 17.32
N VAL A 13 -9.71 -8.26 17.28
CA VAL A 13 -10.47 -8.14 16.03
C VAL A 13 -10.18 -6.82 15.32
N VAL A 14 -10.18 -5.70 16.06
CA VAL A 14 -9.88 -4.38 15.50
C VAL A 14 -8.45 -4.32 14.95
N ALA A 15 -7.47 -4.90 15.65
CA ALA A 15 -6.09 -4.92 15.19
C ALA A 15 -5.92 -5.71 13.88
N VAL A 16 -6.57 -6.88 13.77
CA VAL A 16 -6.55 -7.69 12.53
C VAL A 16 -7.24 -6.95 11.38
N GLY A 17 -8.39 -6.31 11.64
CA GLY A 17 -9.10 -5.52 10.64
C GLY A 17 -8.31 -4.28 10.19
N ALA A 18 -7.60 -3.61 11.11
CA ALA A 18 -6.72 -2.52 10.75
C ALA A 18 -5.54 -3.03 9.89
N ALA A 19 -4.88 -4.11 10.31
CA ALA A 19 -3.78 -4.70 9.56
C ALA A 19 -4.19 -5.06 8.13
N SER A 20 -5.35 -5.67 7.91
CA SER A 20 -5.81 -6.04 6.56
C SER A 20 -6.09 -4.85 5.65
N VAL A 21 -6.50 -3.71 6.20
CA VAL A 21 -6.70 -2.46 5.44
C VAL A 21 -5.37 -1.77 5.13
N LEU A 22 -4.47 -1.72 6.11
CA LEU A 22 -3.16 -1.06 5.98
C LEU A 22 -2.16 -1.86 5.12
N GLN A 23 -2.37 -3.17 4.96
CA GLN A 23 -1.44 -4.06 4.27
C GLN A 23 -1.71 -4.07 2.75
N ASP A 24 -1.21 -3.06 2.05
CA ASP A 24 -0.98 -2.88 0.60
C ASP A 24 -2.17 -3.08 -0.37
N SER A 25 -3.19 -3.84 0.00
CA SER A 25 -4.33 -4.21 -0.85
C SER A 25 -5.34 -3.07 -0.96
N PHE A 26 -5.43 -2.22 0.06
CA PHE A 26 -6.29 -1.04 0.08
C PHE A 26 -5.52 0.28 0.20
N GLN A 27 -4.25 0.23 0.62
CA GLN A 27 -3.41 1.41 0.81
C GLN A 27 -2.31 1.45 -0.26
N GLN A 28 -2.49 2.30 -1.27
CA GLN A 28 -1.44 2.64 -2.23
C GLN A 28 -0.51 3.72 -1.64
N PRO A 29 0.82 3.60 -1.78
CA PRO A 29 1.75 4.65 -1.38
C PRO A 29 1.52 5.94 -2.14
N SER A 30 1.53 7.10 -1.48
CA SER A 30 1.27 8.40 -2.13
C SER A 30 2.22 8.72 -3.29
N TYR A 31 3.44 8.17 -3.26
CA TYR A 31 4.41 8.33 -4.35
C TYR A 31 3.96 7.65 -5.64
N SER A 32 3.08 6.63 -5.60
CA SER A 32 2.61 5.96 -6.81
C SER A 32 1.74 6.86 -7.69
N ALA A 33 1.06 7.84 -7.09
CA ALA A 33 0.26 8.83 -7.81
C ALA A 33 1.12 9.85 -8.58
N TYR A 34 2.36 10.08 -8.14
CA TYR A 34 3.31 11.02 -8.74
C TYR A 34 4.43 10.32 -9.52
N ALA A 35 4.50 8.99 -9.42
CA ALA A 35 5.30 8.17 -10.30
C ALA A 35 4.65 8.14 -11.69
N THR A 36 4.89 9.19 -12.46
CA THR A 36 4.68 9.11 -13.92
C THR A 36 5.57 7.98 -14.45
N GLU A 37 5.13 7.24 -15.47
CA GLU A 37 5.98 6.34 -16.27
C GLU A 37 7.01 7.15 -17.08
N GLY A 38 7.58 8.21 -16.48
CA GLY A 38 8.61 9.04 -17.06
C GLY A 38 9.77 8.12 -17.39
N ALA A 39 10.04 8.02 -18.70
CA ALA A 39 11.03 7.16 -19.32
C ALA A 39 12.17 6.88 -18.35
N ARG A 40 12.31 5.63 -17.93
CA ARG A 40 13.43 5.21 -17.10
C ARG A 40 14.69 5.68 -17.81
N VAL A 41 15.37 6.70 -17.26
CA VAL A 41 16.65 7.20 -17.78
C VAL A 41 17.76 6.20 -17.41
N GLY A 42 17.49 4.90 -17.59
CA GLY A 42 18.51 3.86 -17.65
C GLY A 42 19.08 3.74 -19.06
N GLU A 43 18.33 4.13 -20.09
CA GLU A 43 18.73 4.07 -21.50
C GLU A 43 18.38 5.38 -22.23
N PRO A 44 19.16 6.46 -22.04
CA PRO A 44 19.00 7.66 -22.84
C PRO A 44 19.28 7.34 -24.32
N GLY A 45 18.22 7.08 -25.11
CA GLY A 45 18.31 6.82 -26.55
C GLY A 45 17.36 5.77 -27.10
N ALA A 46 16.82 4.87 -26.27
CA ALA A 46 15.91 3.80 -26.73
C ALA A 46 14.50 4.33 -27.09
N ASN A 47 14.16 5.53 -26.65
CA ASN A 47 12.86 6.19 -26.84
C ASN A 47 12.78 7.02 -28.13
N LEU A 48 13.85 7.06 -28.94
CA LEU A 48 13.82 7.65 -30.27
C LEU A 48 13.45 6.55 -31.27
N TYR A 49 12.17 6.42 -31.59
CA TYR A 49 11.72 5.70 -32.78
C TYR A 49 12.45 6.29 -34.00
N ALA A 50 13.37 5.52 -34.60
CA ALA A 50 13.92 5.82 -35.90
C ALA A 50 12.88 5.44 -36.97
N TYR A 51 12.61 6.40 -37.88
CA TYR A 51 11.77 6.24 -39.06
C TYR A 51 12.23 5.09 -39.96
#